data_AF-A0A1F3Q7U5-F1
#
_entry.id   AF-A0A1F3Q7U5-F1
#
_cell.length_a   1.000
_cell.length_b   1.000
_cell.length_c   1.000
_cell.angle_alpha   90.00
_cell.angle_beta   90.00
_cell.angle_gamma   90.00
#
_symmetry.space_group_name_H-M   'P 1'
#
loop_
_entity.id
_entity.type
_entity.pdbx_description
1 polymer ?
#
loop_
_entity_poly.entity_id
_entity_poly.type
_entity_poly.pdbx_seq_one_letter_code
_entity_poly.pdbx_strand_id
1 'polypeptide(L)'
;MALQIFYNQPYRRRELTYTMIKEVLEKLQNDKPTLAPMNVWRAYEALEQCNGSPRNELTAIVSLIRKISGIDTTLTSYDKTVDKNFQDCVFKKQAGATKFNEEQMQWLRMIKDYVVNSFHIDKEDFDLNPFNAAGGLGKFYSLFKNDYEEIINELNEALAA
;
A
#
# COMPACT_ATOMS: atom_id res chain seq x y z
N MET A 1 15.53 -11.55 -8.25
CA MET A 1 15.53 -10.75 -9.49
C MET A 1 14.14 -10.30 -9.91
N ALA A 2 13.09 -11.13 -9.92
CA ALA A 2 11.74 -10.68 -10.33
C ALA A 2 11.18 -9.51 -9.48
N LEU A 3 11.25 -9.58 -8.15
CA LEU A 3 10.69 -8.52 -7.28
C LEU A 3 11.41 -7.18 -7.43
N GLN A 4 12.74 -7.18 -7.53
CA GLN A 4 13.50 -5.94 -7.81
C GLN A 4 13.06 -5.29 -9.12
N ILE A 5 12.67 -6.07 -10.14
CA ILE A 5 12.18 -5.53 -11.42
C ILE A 5 10.81 -4.87 -11.23
N PHE A 6 9.89 -5.48 -10.47
CA PHE A 6 8.59 -4.87 -10.13
C PHE A 6 8.76 -3.59 -9.33
N TYR A 7 9.62 -3.62 -8.31
CA TYR A 7 9.90 -2.47 -7.46
C TYR A 7 10.72 -1.38 -8.17
N ASN A 8 11.46 -1.65 -9.24
CA ASN A 8 12.18 -0.60 -9.99
C ASN A 8 11.34 0.12 -11.06
N GLN A 9 10.10 -0.31 -11.31
CA GLN A 9 9.21 0.31 -12.29
C GLN A 9 7.95 0.84 -11.60
N PRO A 10 7.75 2.17 -11.46
CA PRO A 10 6.62 2.75 -10.73
C PRO A 10 5.27 2.18 -11.15
N TYR A 11 5.03 2.03 -12.45
CA TYR A 11 3.80 1.47 -13.00
C TYR A 11 3.55 0.00 -12.63
N ARG A 12 4.59 -0.78 -12.34
CA ARG A 12 4.45 -2.18 -11.92
C ARG A 12 4.31 -2.35 -10.41
N ARG A 13 4.69 -1.35 -9.60
CA ARG A 13 4.51 -1.40 -8.14
C ARG A 13 3.03 -1.48 -7.76
N ARG A 14 2.17 -0.82 -8.53
CA ARG A 14 0.72 -0.87 -8.35
C ARG A 14 0.11 -2.23 -8.69
N GLU A 15 0.86 -3.16 -9.29
CA GLU A 15 0.39 -4.51 -9.60
C GLU A 15 0.78 -5.51 -8.49
N LEU A 16 1.39 -5.04 -7.39
CA LEU A 16 1.74 -5.90 -6.26
C LEU A 16 0.48 -6.36 -5.54
N THR A 17 0.17 -7.64 -5.68
CA THR A 17 -0.98 -8.25 -5.01
C THR A 17 -0.57 -8.91 -3.70
N TYR A 18 -1.54 -9.04 -2.79
CA TYR A 18 -1.43 -9.85 -1.58
C TYR A 18 -0.85 -11.25 -1.86
N THR A 19 -1.32 -11.92 -2.92
CA THR A 19 -0.90 -13.28 -3.28
C THR A 19 0.60 -13.34 -3.56
N MET A 20 1.13 -12.40 -4.35
CA MET A 20 2.56 -12.34 -4.67
C MET A 20 3.41 -12.14 -3.41
N ILE A 21 3.00 -11.23 -2.52
CA ILE A 21 3.72 -10.97 -1.27
C ILE A 21 3.68 -12.18 -0.34
N LYS A 22 2.52 -12.83 -0.24
CA LYS A 22 2.32 -14.03 0.57
C LYS A 22 3.20 -15.19 0.11
N GLU A 23 3.28 -15.45 -1.19
CA GLU A 23 4.15 -16.50 -1.74
C GLU A 23 5.62 -16.27 -1.37
N VAL A 24 6.09 -15.02 -1.43
CA VAL A 24 7.47 -14.66 -1.07
C VAL A 24 7.69 -14.84 0.43
N LEU A 25 6.72 -14.44 1.25
CA LEU A 25 6.77 -14.62 2.71
C LEU A 25 6.88 -16.10 3.07
N GLU A 26 5.98 -16.93 2.56
CA GLU A 26 5.95 -18.37 2.83
C GLU A 26 7.25 -19.04 2.39
N LYS A 27 7.74 -18.71 1.20
CA LYS A 27 9.02 -19.24 0.71
C LYS A 27 10.20 -18.83 1.59
N LEU A 28 10.28 -17.57 2.01
CA LEU A 28 11.35 -17.08 2.86
C LEU A 28 11.34 -17.77 4.23
N GLN A 29 10.16 -17.93 4.84
CA GLN A 29 10.00 -18.59 6.13
C GLN A 29 10.36 -20.09 6.06
N ASN A 30 10.01 -20.77 4.97
CA ASN A 30 10.33 -22.17 4.76
C ASN A 30 11.83 -22.40 4.50
N ASP A 31 12.42 -21.61 3.60
CA ASP A 31 13.81 -21.83 3.16
C ASP A 31 14.82 -21.29 4.18
N LYS A 32 14.49 -20.18 4.86
CA LYS A 32 15.39 -19.48 5.80
C LYS A 32 14.61 -18.88 6.99
N PRO A 33 14.17 -19.70 7.97
CA PRO A 33 13.35 -19.24 9.09
C PRO A 33 14.03 -18.17 9.97
N THR A 34 15.36 -18.18 10.06
CA THR A 34 16.11 -17.12 10.77
C THR A 34 16.02 -15.75 10.09
N LEU A 35 15.71 -15.72 8.79
CA LEU A 35 15.46 -14.51 8.01
C LEU A 35 13.97 -14.21 7.84
N ALA A 36 13.09 -14.78 8.68
CA ALA A 36 11.70 -14.36 8.72
C ALA A 36 11.60 -12.83 8.89
N PRO A 37 10.69 -12.15 8.17
CA PRO A 37 10.67 -10.68 8.10
C PRO A 37 10.65 -9.98 9.46
N MET A 38 9.86 -10.45 10.42
CA MET A 38 9.85 -9.84 11.77
C MET A 38 11.19 -10.00 12.51
N ASN A 39 11.93 -11.09 12.29
CA ASN A 39 13.26 -11.26 12.89
C ASN A 39 14.26 -10.28 12.28
N VAL A 40 14.24 -10.13 10.95
CA VAL A 40 15.08 -9.15 10.24
C VAL A 40 14.73 -7.73 10.70
N TRP A 41 13.44 -7.42 10.85
CA TRP A 41 13.00 -6.11 11.35
C TRP A 41 13.59 -5.81 12.73
N ARG A 42 13.44 -6.74 13.69
CA ARG A 42 13.97 -6.58 15.06
C ARG A 42 15.49 -6.35 15.06
N ALA A 43 16.23 -6.97 14.16
CA ALA A 43 17.66 -6.71 14.01
C ALA A 43 17.94 -5.27 13.54
N TYR A 44 17.17 -4.72 12.61
CA TYR A 44 17.27 -3.30 12.24
C TYR A 44 16.84 -2.36 13.36
N GLU A 45 15.81 -2.73 14.12
CA GLU A 45 15.31 -1.96 15.26
C GLU A 45 16.36 -1.87 16.37
N ALA A 46 17.06 -2.97 16.67
CA ALA A 46 18.18 -2.99 17.61
C ALA A 46 19.38 -2.13 17.16
N LEU A 47 19.49 -1.83 15.87
CA LEU A 47 20.50 -0.94 15.31
C LEU A 47 20.01 0.51 15.16
N GLU A 48 18.79 0.83 15.63
CA GLU A 48 18.13 2.14 15.46
C GLU A 48 18.00 2.57 13.99
N GLN A 49 17.89 1.61 13.07
CA GLN A 49 17.85 1.83 11.63
C GLN A 49 16.44 1.68 11.02
N CYS A 50 15.39 1.80 11.84
CA CYS A 50 14.01 1.74 11.40
C CYS A 50 13.14 2.87 11.96
N ASN A 51 12.04 3.15 11.26
CA ASN A 51 11.02 4.12 11.64
C ASN A 51 9.65 3.44 11.71
N GLY A 52 9.11 3.36 12.93
CA GLY A 52 7.88 2.61 13.21
C GLY A 52 8.14 1.12 13.37
N SER A 53 7.05 0.35 13.50
CA SER A 53 7.11 -1.10 13.65
C SER A 53 5.99 -1.72 12.79
N PRO A 54 6.28 -2.77 12.01
CA PRO A 54 5.30 -3.42 11.18
C PRO A 54 4.27 -4.14 12.05
N ARG A 55 3.02 -4.20 11.56
CA ARG A 55 1.91 -4.81 12.30
C ARG A 55 1.88 -6.33 12.17
N ASN A 56 2.48 -6.86 11.10
CA ASN A 56 2.51 -8.29 10.79
C ASN A 56 3.66 -8.62 9.82
N GLU A 57 3.88 -9.91 9.57
CA GLU A 57 4.94 -10.42 8.67
C GLU A 57 4.80 -9.89 7.22
N LEU A 58 3.58 -9.69 6.73
CA LEU A 58 3.31 -9.22 5.37
C LEU A 58 3.76 -7.76 5.17
N THR A 59 3.39 -6.88 6.11
CA THR A 59 3.82 -5.48 6.07
C THR A 59 5.33 -5.34 6.34
N ALA A 60 5.90 -6.21 7.18
CA ALA A 60 7.33 -6.28 7.41
C ALA A 60 8.10 -6.65 6.12
N ILE A 61 7.68 -7.69 5.40
CA ILE A 61 8.38 -8.14 4.20
C ILE A 61 8.32 -7.09 3.08
N VAL A 62 7.18 -6.42 2.90
CA VAL A 62 7.04 -5.35 1.90
C VAL A 62 8.00 -4.20 2.22
N SER A 63 8.03 -3.75 3.46
CA SER A 63 8.92 -2.68 3.91
C SER A 63 10.41 -3.05 3.71
N LEU A 64 10.78 -4.30 4.01
CA LEU A 64 12.14 -4.80 3.80
C LEU A 64 12.51 -4.85 2.32
N ILE A 65 11.62 -5.34 1.46
CA ILE A 65 11.87 -5.40 0.02
C ILE A 65 12.01 -4.00 -0.56
N ARG A 66 11.16 -3.04 -0.16
CA ARG A 66 11.25 -1.63 -0.58
C ARG A 66 12.61 -1.03 -0.20
N LYS A 67 13.08 -1.26 1.03
CA LYS A 67 14.41 -0.83 1.47
C LYS A 67 15.54 -1.43 0.65
N ILE A 68 15.55 -2.75 0.48
CA ILE A 68 16.63 -3.46 -0.22
C ILE A 68 16.63 -3.15 -1.73
N SER A 69 15.46 -2.81 -2.28
CA SER A 69 15.33 -2.36 -3.67
C SER A 69 15.71 -0.88 -3.87
N GLY A 70 16.03 -0.16 -2.79
CA GLY A 70 16.44 1.24 -2.85
C GLY A 70 15.29 2.24 -3.04
N ILE A 71 14.04 1.80 -2.87
CA ILE A 71 12.88 2.70 -2.91
C ILE A 71 12.85 3.56 -1.66
N ASP A 72 12.93 2.89 -0.51
CA ASP A 72 12.99 3.55 0.78
C ASP A 72 14.45 3.56 1.24
N THR A 73 15.01 4.76 1.48
CA THR A 73 16.37 4.90 2.00
C THR A 73 16.50 4.40 3.44
N THR A 74 15.40 4.44 4.19
CA THR A 74 15.30 4.05 5.61
C THR A 74 14.22 2.99 5.75
N LEU A 75 14.42 2.02 6.67
CA LEU A 75 13.42 0.98 6.90
C LEU A 75 12.22 1.61 7.59
N THR A 76 11.14 1.88 6.87
CA THR A 76 9.94 2.54 7.42
C THR A 76 8.77 1.57 7.35
N SER A 77 7.93 1.55 8.38
CA SER A 77 6.77 0.64 8.38
C SER A 77 5.82 1.00 7.25
N TYR A 78 5.31 -0.01 6.55
CA TYR A 78 4.53 0.18 5.33
C TYR A 78 3.32 1.11 5.52
N ASP A 79 2.65 1.03 6.66
CA ASP A 79 1.53 1.91 7.00
C ASP A 79 1.93 3.40 7.03
N LYS A 80 3.11 3.72 7.57
CA LYS A 80 3.63 5.10 7.56
C LYS A 80 3.98 5.58 6.16
N THR A 81 4.53 4.69 5.32
CA THR A 81 4.82 5.01 3.92
C THR A 81 3.53 5.31 3.15
N VAL A 82 2.52 4.45 3.29
CA VAL A 82 1.20 4.65 2.67
C VAL A 82 0.53 5.93 3.18
N ASP A 83 0.60 6.22 4.48
CA ASP A 83 0.05 7.45 5.07
C ASP A 83 0.70 8.71 4.48
N LYS A 84 2.03 8.72 4.36
CA LYS A 84 2.77 9.85 3.75
C LYS A 84 2.39 10.02 2.28
N ASN A 85 2.40 8.93 1.52
CA ASN A 85 2.06 8.94 0.10
C ASN A 85 0.62 9.43 -0.13
N PHE A 86 -0.32 9.01 0.72
CA PHE A 86 -1.70 9.47 0.69
C PHE A 86 -1.81 10.98 0.94
N GLN A 87 -1.10 11.49 1.96
CA GLN A 87 -1.07 12.92 2.26
C GLN A 87 -0.54 13.72 1.07
N ASP A 88 0.58 13.30 0.47
CA ASP A 88 1.18 13.95 -0.68
C ASP A 88 0.23 13.94 -1.90
N CYS A 89 -0.43 12.80 -2.15
CA CYS A 89 -1.40 12.64 -3.23
C CYS A 89 -2.62 13.57 -3.06
N VAL A 90 -3.24 13.55 -1.89
CA VAL A 90 -4.42 14.39 -1.59
C VAL A 90 -4.04 15.87 -1.61
N PHE A 91 -2.88 16.24 -1.06
CA PHE A 91 -2.41 17.62 -1.07
C PHE A 91 -2.23 18.16 -2.49
N LYS A 92 -1.63 17.37 -3.38
CA LYS A 92 -1.49 17.72 -4.81
C LYS A 92 -2.85 17.94 -5.48
N LYS A 93 -3.84 17.08 -5.21
CA LYS A 93 -5.20 17.25 -5.75
C LYS A 93 -5.87 18.50 -5.20
N GLN A 94 -5.82 18.73 -3.89
CA GLN A 94 -6.45 19.90 -3.26
C GLN A 94 -5.80 21.24 -3.63
N ALA A 95 -4.52 21.24 -4.02
CA ALA A 95 -3.83 22.40 -4.56
C ALA A 95 -4.25 22.73 -6.01
N GLY A 96 -4.90 21.80 -6.71
CA GLY A 96 -5.44 21.99 -8.06
C GLY A 96 -6.87 22.54 -8.07
N ALA A 97 -7.49 22.53 -9.27
CA ALA A 97 -8.87 22.96 -9.45
C ALA A 97 -9.90 21.99 -8.84
N THR A 98 -9.54 20.70 -8.75
CA THR A 98 -10.42 19.63 -8.27
C THR A 98 -10.23 19.42 -6.77
N LYS A 99 -11.20 19.81 -5.96
CA LYS A 99 -11.19 19.58 -4.51
C LYS A 99 -12.13 18.45 -4.15
N PHE A 100 -11.61 17.46 -3.43
CA PHE A 100 -12.45 16.43 -2.85
C PHE A 100 -13.29 17.01 -1.73
N ASN A 101 -14.59 16.69 -1.74
CA ASN A 101 -15.47 16.99 -0.62
C ASN A 101 -15.23 16.00 0.54
N GLU A 102 -15.91 16.21 1.66
CA GLU A 102 -15.73 15.41 2.88
C GLU A 102 -16.07 13.92 2.65
N GLU A 103 -17.14 13.63 1.91
CA GLU A 103 -17.57 12.26 1.63
C GLU A 103 -16.56 11.55 0.71
N GLN A 104 -16.10 12.21 -0.35
CA GLN A 104 -15.02 11.72 -1.20
C GLN A 104 -13.76 11.44 -0.38
N MET A 105 -13.36 12.37 0.50
CA MET A 105 -12.20 12.19 1.37
C MET A 105 -12.34 11.00 2.32
N GLN A 106 -13.54 10.74 2.85
CA GLN A 106 -13.80 9.56 3.66
C GLN A 106 -13.59 8.26 2.87
N TRP A 107 -14.08 8.21 1.63
CA TRP A 107 -13.85 7.08 0.73
C TRP A 107 -12.36 6.87 0.42
N LEU A 108 -11.63 7.94 0.10
CA LEU A 108 -10.19 7.86 -0.15
C LEU A 108 -9.43 7.32 1.08
N ARG A 109 -9.83 7.71 2.30
CA ARG A 109 -9.24 7.17 3.55
C ARG A 109 -9.55 5.69 3.77
N MET A 110 -10.79 5.26 3.50
CA MET A 110 -11.16 3.84 3.57
C MET A 110 -10.32 2.99 2.61
N ILE A 111 -10.13 3.47 1.38
CA ILE A 111 -9.28 2.81 0.39
C ILE A 111 -7.83 2.74 0.88
N LYS A 112 -7.29 3.85 1.38
CA LYS A 112 -5.94 3.88 1.97
C LYS A 112 -5.79 2.83 3.07
N ASP A 113 -6.71 2.78 4.03
CA ASP A 113 -6.65 1.82 5.14
C ASP A 113 -6.77 0.35 4.67
N TYR A 114 -7.54 0.10 3.60
CA TYR A 114 -7.60 -1.21 2.94
C TYR A 114 -6.24 -1.58 2.32
N VAL A 115 -5.68 -0.68 1.50
CA VAL A 115 -4.40 -0.86 0.78
C VAL A 115 -3.22 -1.08 1.72
N VAL A 116 -3.22 -0.53 2.95
CA VAL A 116 -2.18 -0.86 3.94
C VAL A 116 -2.07 -2.38 4.18
N ASN A 117 -3.17 -3.11 4.07
CA ASN A 117 -3.22 -4.55 4.36
C ASN A 117 -3.25 -5.43 3.10
N SER A 118 -3.95 -4.99 2.04
CA SER A 118 -4.09 -5.72 0.78
C SER A 118 -3.02 -5.40 -0.26
N PHE A 119 -2.27 -4.31 -0.07
CA PHE A 119 -1.27 -3.71 -0.97
C PHE A 119 -1.82 -3.08 -2.24
N HIS A 120 -3.05 -3.42 -2.61
CA HIS A 120 -3.72 -3.00 -3.83
C HIS A 120 -5.23 -3.01 -3.63
N ILE A 121 -5.96 -2.24 -4.45
CA ILE A 121 -7.43 -2.31 -4.53
C ILE A 121 -7.89 -2.47 -5.97
N ASP A 122 -8.77 -3.45 -6.20
CA ASP A 122 -9.49 -3.66 -7.46
C ASP A 122 -10.99 -3.33 -7.31
N LYS A 123 -11.73 -3.34 -8.41
CA LYS A 123 -13.16 -2.99 -8.40
C LYS A 123 -13.99 -3.99 -7.60
N GLU A 124 -13.59 -5.25 -7.63
CA GLU A 124 -14.22 -6.37 -6.92
C GLU A 124 -14.08 -6.24 -5.40
N ASP A 125 -13.04 -5.56 -4.91
CA ASP A 125 -12.85 -5.33 -3.47
C ASP A 125 -13.94 -4.44 -2.87
N PHE A 126 -14.63 -3.64 -3.69
CA PHE A 126 -15.74 -2.80 -3.24
C PHE A 126 -16.96 -3.61 -2.78
N ASP A 127 -17.01 -4.91 -3.09
CA ASP A 127 -18.02 -5.84 -2.58
C ASP A 127 -17.67 -6.38 -1.18
N LEU A 128 -16.49 -6.05 -0.66
CA LEU A 128 -16.01 -6.44 0.67
C LEU A 128 -16.23 -5.34 1.72
N ASN A 129 -16.16 -5.71 2.99
CA ASN A 129 -16.14 -4.73 4.08
C ASN A 129 -14.83 -3.92 4.05
N PRO A 130 -14.86 -2.61 4.36
CA PRO A 130 -16.01 -1.81 4.78
C PRO A 130 -16.79 -1.15 3.61
N PHE A 131 -16.39 -1.37 2.36
CA PHE A 131 -16.95 -0.68 1.19
C PHE A 131 -18.40 -1.07 0.90
N ASN A 132 -18.72 -2.36 0.95
CA ASN A 132 -20.07 -2.85 0.71
C ASN A 132 -21.09 -2.25 1.70
N ALA A 133 -20.71 -2.12 2.96
CA ALA A 133 -21.50 -1.48 4.01
C ALA A 133 -21.69 0.04 3.76
N ALA A 134 -20.75 0.68 3.07
CA ALA A 134 -20.84 2.08 2.66
C ALA A 134 -21.55 2.28 1.30
N GLY A 135 -22.05 1.22 0.67
CA GLY A 135 -22.76 1.26 -0.63
C GLY A 135 -21.95 0.78 -1.84
N GLY A 136 -20.77 0.22 -1.61
CA GLY A 136 -19.95 -0.49 -2.59
C GLY A 136 -19.52 0.35 -3.79
N LEU A 137 -19.23 -0.32 -4.91
CA LEU A 137 -18.73 0.32 -6.12
C LEU A 137 -19.73 1.33 -6.69
N GLY A 138 -21.03 1.07 -6.55
CA GLY A 138 -22.09 1.98 -6.99
C GLY A 138 -22.05 3.34 -6.27
N LYS A 139 -21.84 3.33 -4.95
CA LYS A 139 -21.68 4.58 -4.19
C LYS A 139 -20.39 5.30 -4.59
N PHE A 140 -19.29 4.58 -4.73
CA PHE A 140 -18.02 5.14 -5.19
C PHE A 140 -18.16 5.82 -6.57
N TYR A 141 -18.80 5.14 -7.52
CA TYR A 141 -19.12 5.69 -8.84
C TYR A 141 -19.97 6.96 -8.73
N SER A 142 -20.96 7.03 -7.85
CA SER A 142 -21.77 8.24 -7.69
C SER A 142 -20.97 9.47 -7.22
N LEU A 143 -19.89 9.23 -6.45
CA LEU A 143 -19.04 10.28 -5.89
C LEU A 143 -17.99 10.78 -6.87
N PHE A 144 -17.39 9.88 -7.65
CA PHE A 144 -16.27 10.18 -8.55
C PHE A 144 -16.67 10.18 -10.04
N LYS A 145 -17.88 9.72 -10.37
CA LYS A 145 -18.45 9.69 -11.72
C LYS A 145 -17.50 9.05 -12.73
N ASN A 146 -17.21 9.74 -13.83
CA ASN A 146 -16.37 9.23 -14.91
C ASN A 146 -14.91 9.06 -14.49
N ASP A 147 -14.49 9.71 -13.39
CA ASP A 147 -13.09 9.68 -12.94
C ASP A 147 -12.82 8.51 -12.00
N TYR A 148 -13.82 7.69 -11.64
CA TYR A 148 -13.68 6.66 -10.61
C TYR A 148 -12.55 5.66 -10.89
N GLU A 149 -12.36 5.23 -12.14
CA GLU A 149 -11.27 4.32 -12.51
C GLU A 149 -9.91 5.00 -12.43
N GLU A 150 -9.85 6.27 -12.84
CA GLU A 150 -8.63 7.07 -12.73
C GLU A 150 -8.23 7.24 -11.28
N ILE A 151 -9.19 7.52 -10.39
CA ILE A 151 -8.96 7.63 -8.94
C ILE A 151 -8.43 6.31 -8.36
N ILE A 152 -9.00 5.16 -8.74
CA ILE A 152 -8.50 3.85 -8.26
C ILE A 152 -7.05 3.65 -8.72
N ASN A 153 -6.77 3.87 -10.00
CA ASN A 153 -5.42 3.71 -10.56
C ASN A 153 -4.40 4.65 -9.93
N GLU A 154 -4.77 5.92 -9.77
CA GLU A 154 -3.93 6.95 -9.16
C GLU A 154 -3.66 6.65 -7.69
N LEU A 155 -4.66 6.20 -6.93
CA LEU A 155 -4.45 5.78 -5.56
C LEU A 155 -3.50 4.59 -5.48
N ASN A 156 -3.72 3.53 -6.26
CA ASN A 156 -2.83 2.37 -6.25
C ASN A 156 -1.38 2.76 -6.61
N GLU A 157 -1.19 3.64 -7.58
CA GLU A 157 0.13 4.15 -7.95
C GLU A 157 0.75 5.02 -6.85
N ALA A 158 0.00 5.99 -6.33
CA ALA A 158 0.49 6.93 -5.34
C ALA A 158 0.83 6.21 -4.03
N LEU A 159 -0.05 5.32 -3.54
CA LEU A 159 0.15 4.62 -2.28
C LEU A 159 1.33 3.64 -2.34
N ALA A 160 1.58 3.03 -3.51
CA ALA A 160 2.70 2.12 -3.73
C ALA A 160 4.04 2.82 -4.04
N ALA A 161 4.05 4.14 -4.28
CA ALA A 161 5.25 4.92 -4.62
C ALA A 161 6.36 4.76 -3.57
#